data_AF-A0A833E1L7-F1
#
_entry.id   AF-A0A833E1L7-F1
#
_cell.length_a   1.000
_cell.length_b   1.000
_cell.length_c   1.000
_cell.angle_alpha   90.00
_cell.angle_beta   90.00
_cell.angle_gamma   90.00
#
_symmetry.space_group_name_H-M   'P 1'
#
loop_
_entity.id
_entity.type
_entity.pdbx_description
1 polymer ?
#
loop_
_entity_poly.entity_id
_entity_poly.type
_entity_poly.pdbx_seq_one_letter_code
_entity_poly.pdbx_strand_id
1 'polypeptide(L)'
;ALRLASMAMITFGLLMTTTQRELILGFIKLKMPYEIGLTLTIALRYIPTLFNLAQTIIDAQRSRGLELEKGSFFSRIKNTVPILIPLIIASIKTAHELSIALESRAFGASKRRTFLYTIKMRRKDYIVLTVVLLLFGLALYARYQLGIGYVKLY
;
A
#
# COMPACT_ATOMS: atom_id res chain seq x y z
N ALA A 1 13.40 13.43 -19.70
CA ALA A 1 12.07 12.88 -20.07
C ALA A 1 12.02 11.34 -20.02
N LEU A 2 12.85 10.63 -20.80
CA LEU A 2 12.77 9.16 -20.94
C LEU A 2 12.91 8.36 -19.62
N ARG A 3 13.76 8.79 -18.68
CA ARG A 3 13.90 8.17 -17.35
C ARG A 3 12.62 8.27 -16.51
N LEU A 4 11.96 9.43 -16.53
CA LEU A 4 10.72 9.63 -15.78
C LEU A 4 9.58 8.81 -16.39
N ALA A 5 9.48 8.77 -17.72
CA ALA A 5 8.49 7.97 -18.42
C ALA A 5 8.65 6.47 -18.16
N SER A 6 9.89 5.95 -18.19
CA SER A 6 10.16 4.53 -17.89
C SER A 6 9.87 4.17 -16.43
N MET A 7 10.23 5.03 -15.47
CA MET A 7 9.86 4.82 -14.05
C MET A 7 8.34 4.77 -13.87
N ALA A 8 7.61 5.73 -14.46
CA ALA A 8 6.15 5.79 -14.37
C ALA A 8 5.48 4.54 -14.99
N MET A 9 5.94 4.10 -16.17
CA MET A 9 5.39 2.90 -16.83
C MET A 9 5.59 1.63 -15.99
N ILE A 10 6.76 1.44 -15.38
CA ILE A 10 7.02 0.28 -14.53
C ILE A 10 6.13 0.31 -13.28
N THR A 11 6.03 1.46 -12.62
CA THR A 11 5.20 1.60 -11.42
C THR A 11 3.71 1.37 -11.74
N PHE A 12 3.21 1.92 -12.85
CA PHE A 12 1.81 1.72 -13.24
C PHE A 12 1.52 0.27 -13.63
N GLY A 13 2.44 -0.37 -14.36
CA GLY A 13 2.35 -1.80 -14.68
C GLY A 13 2.25 -2.65 -13.42
N LEU A 14 3.11 -2.41 -12.43
CA LEU A 14 3.10 -3.14 -11.15
C LEU A 14 1.76 -3.00 -10.42
N LEU A 15 1.22 -1.78 -10.35
CA LEU A 15 -0.05 -1.49 -9.67
C LEU A 15 -1.26 -2.16 -10.34
N MET A 16 -1.24 -2.28 -11.67
CA MET A 16 -2.34 -2.89 -12.43
C MET A 16 -2.29 -4.41 -12.43
N THR A 17 -1.10 -5.01 -12.45
CA THR A 17 -0.95 -6.47 -12.55
C THR A 17 -0.92 -7.18 -11.20
N THR A 18 -0.62 -6.47 -10.11
CA THR A 18 -0.36 -7.08 -8.79
C THR A 18 -1.40 -6.64 -7.78
N THR A 19 -2.07 -7.59 -7.14
CA THR A 19 -3.00 -7.26 -6.06
C THR A 19 -2.22 -6.87 -4.79
N GLN A 20 -2.80 -6.00 -3.96
CA GLN A 20 -2.19 -5.62 -2.68
C GLN A 20 -1.86 -6.83 -1.80
N ARG A 21 -2.69 -7.88 -1.87
CA ARG A 21 -2.52 -9.11 -1.10
C ARG A 21 -1.27 -9.87 -1.55
N GLU A 22 -1.07 -9.99 -2.86
CA GLU A 22 0.09 -10.68 -3.43
C GLU A 22 1.39 -9.94 -3.11
N LEU A 23 1.37 -8.60 -3.16
CA LEU A 23 2.52 -7.79 -2.76
C LEU A 23 2.94 -8.07 -1.31
N ILE A 24 1.98 -8.07 -0.38
CA ILE A 24 2.24 -8.33 1.04
C ILE A 24 2.72 -9.76 1.28
N LEU A 25 2.09 -10.75 0.65
CA LEU A 25 2.55 -12.14 0.73
C LEU A 25 3.97 -12.32 0.19
N GLY A 26 4.34 -11.54 -0.84
CA GLY A 26 5.71 -11.43 -1.33
C GLY A 26 6.68 -10.93 -0.26
N PHE A 27 6.33 -9.85 0.43
CA PHE A 27 7.14 -9.33 1.54
C PHE A 27 7.26 -10.32 2.71
N ILE A 28 6.19 -11.02 3.07
CA ILE A 28 6.25 -12.08 4.09
C ILE A 28 7.23 -13.18 3.68
N LYS A 29 7.25 -13.57 2.40
CA LYS A 29 8.26 -14.51 1.87
C LYS A 29 9.69 -13.98 1.90
N LEU A 30 9.86 -12.66 1.78
CA LEU A 30 11.15 -11.97 1.96
C LEU A 30 11.56 -11.79 3.43
N LYS A 31 10.97 -12.57 4.36
CA LYS A 31 11.22 -12.56 5.81
C LYS A 31 10.60 -11.39 6.58
N MET A 32 9.61 -10.69 6.03
CA MET A 32 8.80 -9.77 6.82
C MET A 32 7.97 -10.55 7.87
N PRO A 33 7.92 -10.11 9.14
CA PRO A 33 7.05 -10.70 10.15
C PRO A 33 5.59 -10.74 9.71
N TYR A 34 4.91 -11.85 10.00
CA TYR A 34 3.54 -12.09 9.57
C TYR A 34 2.55 -11.06 10.16
N GLU A 35 2.79 -10.63 11.39
CA GLU A 35 2.00 -9.67 12.15
C GLU A 35 1.95 -8.31 11.43
N ILE A 36 3.09 -7.90 10.86
CA ILE A 36 3.20 -6.67 10.07
C ILE A 36 2.42 -6.82 8.76
N GLY A 37 2.60 -7.95 8.06
CA GLY A 37 1.86 -8.20 6.82
C GLY A 37 0.35 -8.26 7.01
N LEU A 38 -0.11 -8.86 8.11
CA LEU A 38 -1.53 -8.89 8.46
C LEU A 38 -2.04 -7.47 8.73
N THR A 39 -1.36 -6.71 9.59
CA THR A 39 -1.74 -5.34 9.93
C THR A 39 -1.86 -4.48 8.68
N LEU A 40 -0.87 -4.57 7.77
CA LEU A 40 -0.89 -3.86 6.50
C LEU A 40 -2.06 -4.31 5.60
N THR A 41 -2.33 -5.61 5.54
CA THR A 41 -3.45 -6.15 4.74
C THR A 41 -4.80 -5.64 5.25
N ILE A 42 -4.98 -5.62 6.57
CA ILE A 42 -6.20 -5.09 7.21
C ILE A 42 -6.31 -3.60 6.94
N ALA A 43 -5.24 -2.83 7.18
CA ALA A 43 -5.21 -1.39 6.96
C ALA A 43 -5.62 -1.02 5.53
N LEU A 44 -4.97 -1.63 4.52
CA LEU A 44 -5.27 -1.34 3.11
C LEU A 44 -6.71 -1.73 2.72
N ARG A 45 -7.23 -2.85 3.22
CA ARG A 45 -8.63 -3.24 3.00
C ARG A 45 -9.61 -2.30 3.69
N TYR A 46 -9.20 -1.64 4.78
CA TYR A 46 -10.05 -0.76 5.57
C TYR A 46 -10.09 0.68 5.04
N ILE A 47 -9.13 1.10 4.21
CA ILE A 47 -9.10 2.44 3.59
C ILE A 47 -10.41 2.78 2.87
N PRO A 48 -10.98 1.93 1.98
CA PRO A 48 -12.24 2.25 1.31
C PRO A 48 -13.41 2.41 2.28
N THR A 49 -13.46 1.56 3.32
CA THR A 49 -14.50 1.63 4.36
C THR A 49 -14.39 2.93 5.18
N LEU A 50 -13.17 3.30 5.58
CA LEU A 50 -12.92 4.56 6.28
C LEU A 50 -13.26 5.78 5.42
N PHE A 51 -12.97 5.72 4.12
CA PHE A 51 -13.33 6.78 3.18
C PHE A 51 -14.86 6.95 3.11
N ASN A 52 -15.61 5.86 2.94
CA ASN A 52 -17.06 5.91 2.92
C ASN A 52 -17.64 6.43 4.24
N LEU A 53 -17.08 6.00 5.37
CA LEU A 53 -17.48 6.51 6.68
C LEU A 53 -17.19 8.02 6.83
N ALA A 54 -16.04 8.47 6.35
CA ALA A 54 -15.70 9.89 6.35
C ALA A 54 -16.69 10.70 5.52
N GLN A 55 -17.08 10.22 4.33
CA GLN A 55 -18.12 10.87 3.50
C GLN A 55 -19.46 10.94 4.24
N THR A 56 -19.92 9.84 4.84
CA THR A 56 -21.15 9.83 5.64
C THR A 56 -21.11 10.84 6.79
N ILE A 57 -19.98 10.95 7.49
CA ILE A 57 -19.81 11.94 8.57
C ILE A 57 -19.84 13.37 8.01
N ILE A 58 -19.16 13.61 6.88
CA ILE A 58 -19.16 14.91 6.20
C ILE A 58 -20.58 15.32 5.83
N ASP A 59 -21.37 14.43 5.23
CA ASP A 59 -22.73 14.71 4.80
C ASP A 59 -23.68 14.94 5.99
N ALA A 60 -23.50 14.18 7.07
CA ALA A 60 -24.25 14.39 8.31
C ALA A 60 -23.93 15.74 8.96
N GLN A 61 -22.67 16.17 8.96
CA GLN A 61 -22.28 17.48 9.50
C GLN A 61 -22.74 18.63 8.59
N ARG A 62 -22.67 18.48 7.27
CA ARG A 62 -23.25 19.45 6.31
C ARG A 62 -24.76 19.62 6.53
N SER A 63 -25.48 18.53 6.78
CA SER A 63 -26.91 18.56 7.11
C SER A 63 -27.21 19.30 8.42
N ARG A 64 -26.25 19.36 9.35
CA ARG A 64 -26.30 20.15 10.59
C ARG A 64 -25.86 21.61 10.40
N GLY A 65 -25.62 22.03 9.16
CA GLY A 65 -25.21 23.40 8.83
C GLY A 65 -23.71 23.66 8.92
N LEU A 66 -22.87 22.63 9.03
CA LEU A 66 -21.41 22.81 9.02
C LEU A 66 -20.92 23.19 7.62
N GLU A 67 -20.44 24.41 7.46
CA GLU A 67 -19.84 24.90 6.21
C GLU A 67 -18.32 24.72 6.22
N LEU A 68 -17.84 23.71 5.47
CA LEU A 68 -16.41 23.35 5.44
C LEU A 68 -15.55 24.30 4.61
N GLU A 69 -16.16 24.98 3.64
CA GLU A 69 -15.44 25.78 2.64
C GLU A 69 -15.41 27.28 2.97
N LYS A 70 -16.22 27.75 3.91
CA LYS A 70 -16.28 29.17 4.29
C LYS A 70 -15.32 29.52 5.42
N GLY A 71 -14.85 30.77 5.41
CA GLY A 71 -13.97 31.34 6.44
C GLY A 71 -12.47 31.37 6.08
N SER A 72 -11.65 31.81 7.03
CA SER A 72 -10.19 31.84 6.90
C SER A 72 -9.59 30.43 6.99
N PHE A 73 -8.32 30.27 6.63
CA PHE A 73 -7.60 28.99 6.74
C PHE A 73 -7.74 28.35 8.14
N PHE A 74 -7.67 29.17 9.20
CA PHE A 74 -7.82 28.70 10.58
C PHE A 74 -9.25 28.26 10.90
N SER A 75 -10.26 28.98 10.40
CA SER A 75 -11.67 28.57 10.51
C SER A 75 -11.92 27.22 9.83
N ARG A 76 -11.34 27.00 8.64
CA ARG A 76 -11.46 25.72 7.91
C ARG A 76 -10.87 24.55 8.69
N ILE A 77 -9.71 24.73 9.31
CA ILE A 77 -9.11 23.69 10.17
C ILE A 77 -10.03 23.36 11.34
N LYS A 78 -10.55 24.38 12.02
CA LYS A 78 -11.50 24.20 13.14
C LYS A 78 -12.76 23.47 12.69
N ASN A 79 -13.27 23.75 11.49
CA ASN A 79 -14.44 23.10 10.91
C ASN A 79 -14.19 21.63 10.53
N THR A 80 -12.94 21.17 10.44
CA THR A 80 -12.62 19.76 10.18
C THR A 80 -12.66 18.90 11.46
N VAL A 81 -12.51 19.52 12.64
CA VAL A 81 -12.50 18.81 13.93
C VAL A 81 -13.77 17.98 14.19
N PRO A 82 -15.00 18.50 13.92
CA PRO A 82 -16.24 17.74 14.05
C PRO A 82 -16.35 16.50 13.14
N ILE A 83 -15.50 16.38 12.12
CA ILE A 83 -15.41 15.20 11.24
C ILE A 83 -14.34 14.24 11.75
N LEU A 84 -13.17 14.78 12.15
CA LEU A 84 -12.04 13.98 12.61
C LEU A 84 -12.35 13.20 13.88
N ILE A 85 -12.98 13.84 14.87
CA ILE A 85 -13.25 13.20 16.16
C ILE A 85 -14.14 11.96 15.99
N PRO A 86 -15.31 12.02 15.33
CA PRO A 86 -16.13 10.83 15.09
C PRO A 86 -15.41 9.75 14.27
N LEU A 87 -14.62 10.14 13.27
CA LEU A 87 -13.88 9.20 12.43
C LEU A 87 -12.82 8.43 13.24
N ILE A 88 -12.10 9.11 14.14
CA ILE A 88 -11.12 8.48 15.04
C ILE A 88 -11.82 7.53 16.02
N ILE A 89 -12.90 7.97 16.66
CA ILE A 89 -13.67 7.14 17.60
C ILE A 89 -14.17 5.87 16.91
N ALA A 90 -14.75 6.00 15.71
CA ALA A 90 -15.23 4.86 14.94
C ALA A 90 -14.09 3.92 14.51
N SER A 91 -12.93 4.47 14.16
CA SER A 91 -11.74 3.68 13.81
C SER A 91 -11.23 2.86 15.01
N ILE A 92 -11.16 3.47 16.20
CA ILE A 92 -10.77 2.79 17.45
C ILE A 92 -11.77 1.69 17.80
N LYS A 93 -13.07 1.98 17.72
CA LYS A 93 -14.12 0.99 17.96
C LYS A 93 -13.99 -0.21 17.02
N THR A 94 -13.78 0.05 15.74
CA THR A 94 -13.58 -1.04 14.76
C THR A 94 -12.33 -1.85 15.05
N ALA A 95 -11.22 -1.19 15.41
CA ALA A 95 -9.99 -1.89 15.77
C ALA A 95 -10.20 -2.81 16.98
N HIS A 96 -10.97 -2.37 17.97
CA HIS A 96 -11.32 -3.17 19.13
C HIS A 96 -12.19 -4.38 18.76
N GLU A 97 -13.24 -4.18 17.96
CA GLU A 97 -14.10 -5.26 17.44
C GLU A 97 -13.30 -6.27 16.61
N LEU A 98 -12.37 -5.80 15.77
CA LEU A 98 -11.46 -6.65 15.01
C LEU A 98 -10.53 -7.45 15.92
N SER A 99 -10.01 -6.88 17.01
CA SER A 99 -9.19 -7.61 17.99
C SER A 99 -9.97 -8.77 18.61
N ILE A 100 -11.17 -8.50 19.10
CA ILE A 100 -12.06 -9.52 19.68
C ILE A 100 -12.38 -10.61 18.65
N ALA A 101 -12.65 -10.23 17.39
CA ALA A 101 -12.91 -11.17 16.31
C ALA A 101 -11.67 -12.01 15.93
N LEU A 102 -10.46 -11.49 16.12
CA LEU A 102 -9.22 -12.23 15.90
C LEU A 102 -8.94 -13.18 17.06
N GLU A 103 -9.09 -12.71 18.30
CA GLU A 103 -8.89 -13.52 19.51
C GLU A 103 -9.87 -14.69 19.58
N SER A 104 -11.16 -14.48 19.26
CA SER A 104 -12.16 -15.55 19.17
C SER A 104 -11.84 -16.61 18.11
N ARG A 105 -11.01 -16.27 17.11
CA ARG A 105 -10.47 -17.21 16.10
C ARG A 105 -9.09 -17.77 16.48
N ALA A 106 -8.72 -17.70 17.76
CA ALA A 106 -7.43 -18.14 18.29
C ALA A 106 -6.22 -17.49 17.60
N PHE A 107 -6.36 -16.24 17.16
CA PHE A 107 -5.25 -15.47 16.62
C PHE A 107 -4.12 -15.36 17.66
N GLY A 108 -2.92 -15.83 17.32
CA GLY A 108 -1.76 -15.79 18.21
C GLY A 108 -1.59 -17.04 19.10
N ALA A 109 -2.52 -18.00 19.07
CA ALA A 109 -2.43 -19.22 19.89
C ALA A 109 -1.33 -20.20 19.46
N SER A 110 -0.88 -20.15 18.19
CA SER A 110 0.19 -21.01 17.66
C SER A 110 1.32 -20.18 17.07
N LYS A 111 2.56 -20.58 17.39
CA LYS A 111 3.78 -20.03 16.76
C LYS A 111 3.95 -20.47 15.30
N ARG A 112 3.36 -21.61 14.89
CA ARG A 112 3.43 -22.10 13.51
C ARG A 112 2.14 -21.77 12.76
N ARG A 113 2.21 -20.75 11.90
CA ARG A 113 1.14 -20.32 10.99
C ARG A 113 1.17 -21.12 9.68
N THR A 114 -0.01 -21.49 9.19
CA THR A 114 -0.20 -21.98 7.82
C THR A 114 -0.81 -20.87 6.95
N PHE A 115 -0.47 -20.87 5.66
CA PHE A 115 -0.98 -19.90 4.68
C PHE A 115 -1.95 -20.61 3.73
N LEU A 116 -3.18 -20.12 3.65
CA LEU A 116 -4.16 -20.63 2.68
C LEU A 116 -3.73 -20.32 1.23
N TYR A 117 -3.19 -19.13 1.00
CA TYR A 117 -2.66 -18.71 -0.29
C TYR A 117 -1.15 -18.60 -0.20
N THR A 118 -0.44 -19.31 -1.08
CA THR A 118 1.02 -19.27 -1.15
C THR A 118 1.48 -18.86 -2.54
N ILE A 119 2.33 -17.83 -2.61
CA ILE A 119 2.94 -17.42 -3.88
C ILE A 119 4.07 -18.39 -4.20
N LYS A 120 4.03 -19.09 -5.34
CA LYS A 120 5.11 -19.99 -5.75
C LYS A 120 5.69 -19.47 -7.07
N MET A 121 7.02 -19.39 -7.14
CA MET A 121 7.72 -19.08 -8.38
C MET A 121 7.46 -20.21 -9.38
N ARG A 122 6.83 -19.87 -10.51
CA ARG A 122 6.60 -20.79 -11.62
C ARG A 122 7.82 -20.79 -12.54
N ARG A 123 7.93 -21.80 -13.39
CA ARG A 123 9.02 -21.88 -14.39
C ARG A 123 9.11 -20.63 -15.28
N LYS A 124 7.96 -20.03 -15.62
CA LYS A 124 7.89 -18.78 -16.38
C LYS A 124 8.56 -17.62 -15.63
N ASP A 125 8.38 -17.53 -14.31
CA ASP A 125 8.94 -16.46 -13.48
C ASP A 125 10.48 -16.56 -13.46
N TYR A 126 11.02 -17.78 -13.39
CA TYR A 126 12.47 -18.01 -13.49
C TYR A 126 13.02 -17.62 -14.87
N ILE A 127 12.34 -17.99 -15.96
CA ILE A 127 12.77 -17.62 -17.33
C ILE A 127 12.81 -16.10 -17.48
N VAL A 128 11.74 -15.41 -17.06
CA VAL A 128 11.65 -13.94 -17.13
C VAL A 128 12.74 -13.30 -16.28
N LEU A 129 12.97 -13.79 -15.05
CA LEU A 129 14.02 -13.28 -14.18
C LEU A 129 15.41 -13.42 -14.82
N THR A 130 15.73 -14.58 -15.40
CA THR A 130 17.01 -14.81 -16.09
C THR A 130 17.17 -13.87 -17.28
N VAL A 131 16.15 -13.70 -18.11
CA VAL A 131 16.19 -12.77 -19.26
C VAL A 131 16.42 -11.33 -18.80
N VAL A 132 15.72 -10.88 -17.75
CA VAL A 132 15.90 -9.52 -17.20
C VAL A 132 17.31 -9.32 -16.65
N LEU A 133 17.87 -10.29 -15.93
CA LEU A 133 19.24 -10.21 -15.40
C LEU A 133 20.29 -10.17 -16.53
N LEU A 134 20.08 -10.94 -17.61
CA LEU A 134 20.95 -10.91 -18.78
C LEU A 134 20.91 -9.57 -19.50
N LEU A 135 19.71 -9.01 -19.72
CA LEU A 135 19.56 -7.68 -20.32
C LEU A 135 20.19 -6.59 -19.46
N PHE A 136 20.04 -6.67 -18.14
CA PHE A 136 20.67 -5.74 -17.21
C PHE A 136 22.21 -5.85 -17.24
N GLY A 137 22.75 -7.07 -17.23
CA GLY A 137 24.19 -7.32 -17.36
C GLY A 137 24.76 -6.81 -18.69
N LEU A 138 24.04 -7.04 -19.80
CA LEU A 138 24.43 -6.54 -21.12
C LEU A 138 24.39 -5.00 -21.19
N ALA A 139 23.39 -4.37 -20.57
CA ALA A 139 23.33 -2.92 -20.46
C ALA A 139 24.50 -2.34 -19.63
N LEU A 140 24.90 -3.01 -18.55
CA LEU A 140 26.09 -2.62 -17.77
C LEU A 140 27.38 -2.80 -18.55
N TYR A 141 27.53 -3.92 -19.26
CA TYR A 141 28.69 -4.20 -20.10
C TYR A 141 28.81 -3.17 -21.24
N ALA A 142 27.71 -2.88 -21.93
CA ALA A 142 27.65 -1.84 -22.95
C ALA A 142 28.01 -0.47 -22.37
N ARG A 143 27.53 -0.15 -21.17
CA ARG A 143 27.90 1.09 -20.49
C ARG A 143 29.41 1.17 -20.17
N TYR A 144 30.02 0.06 -19.75
CA TYR A 144 31.44 0.02 -19.38
C TYR A 144 32.37 0.05 -20.61
N GLN A 145 32.03 -0.68 -21.69
CA GLN A 145 32.83 -0.77 -22.92
C GLN A 145 32.63 0.41 -23.89
N LEU A 146 31.38 0.88 -24.08
CA LEU A 146 31.08 1.93 -25.08
C LEU A 146 31.11 3.34 -24.50
N GLY A 147 31.27 3.52 -23.19
CA GLY A 147 31.34 4.85 -22.56
C GLY A 147 30.10 5.73 -22.78
N ILE A 148 28.98 5.14 -23.23
CA ILE A 148 27.73 5.87 -23.48
C ILE A 148 27.17 6.30 -22.13
N GLY A 149 27.40 7.57 -21.78
CA GLY A 149 27.00 8.16 -20.51
C GLY A 149 28.11 8.80 -19.69
N TYR A 150 29.37 8.87 -20.18
CA TYR A 150 30.31 9.87 -19.65
C TYR A 150 29.87 11.25 -20.13
N VAL A 151 28.96 11.88 -19.39
CA VAL A 151 28.91 13.33 -19.39
C VAL A 151 30.23 13.77 -18.76
N LYS A 152 31.18 14.15 -19.61
CA LYS A 152 32.39 14.90 -19.24
C LYS A 152 31.88 16.21 -18.60
N LEU A 153 31.61 16.18 -17.30
CA LEU A 153 31.54 17.40 -16.51
C LEU A 153 32.96 17.96 -16.53
N TYR A 154 33.07 19.17 -17.07
CA TYR A 154 34.29 19.96 -17.25
C TYR A 154 35.29 19.78 -16.10
#